data_AF-A0A444R0V6-F1
#
_entry.id   AF-A0A444R0V6-F1
#
_cell.length_a   1.000
_cell.length_b   1.000
_cell.length_c   1.000
_cell.angle_alpha   90.00
_cell.angle_beta   90.00
_cell.angle_gamma   90.00
#
_symmetry.space_group_name_H-M   'P 1'
#
loop_
_entity.id
_entity.type
_entity.pdbx_description
1 polymer ?
#
loop_
_entity_poly.entity_id
_entity_poly.type
_entity_poly.pdbx_seq_one_letter_code
_entity_poly.pdbx_strand_id
1 'polypeptide(L)'
;RILQVPSNYNPQTRQYSGIWDGTFKPAYSNNMAWCLWDMLTHPRYGMGKRLGAADVDKWALYVIGQNCDQSVPDGFGGTEPRITCNAWLTTQRKAWDVLSDFCSAMRCMPVWNGQTLTFVQDRPSDKVWTYNCSNVVMPDDGAPFRYSFSALKDRHNAVEVNWIDPDNGWETATELVEDTQAIARYGRNVTKMDAFGCTSRGQAHRAGLWLIKTELLETQTVDFSV
;
A
#
# COMPACT_ATOMS: atom_id res chain seq x y z
N ARG A 1 14.80 -0.83 14.55
CA ARG A 1 15.77 -1.93 14.31
C ARG A 1 16.73 -1.51 13.19
N ILE A 2 17.99 -1.96 13.21
CA ILE A 2 18.90 -1.78 12.06
C ILE A 2 18.51 -2.79 10.98
N LEU A 3 18.27 -2.29 9.78
CA LEU A 3 17.84 -3.07 8.62
C LEU A 3 18.66 -2.70 7.39
N GLN A 4 18.59 -3.52 6.35
CA GLN A 4 19.29 -3.26 5.10
C GLN A 4 18.51 -2.24 4.27
N VAL A 5 19.08 -1.05 4.07
CA VAL A 5 18.52 0.03 3.24
C VAL A 5 19.43 0.30 2.04
N PRO A 6 18.95 0.92 0.95
CA PRO A 6 19.80 1.30 -0.17
C PRO A 6 21.01 2.11 0.26
N SER A 7 22.16 1.83 -0.35
CA SER A 7 23.42 2.55 -0.12
C SER A 7 23.26 4.07 -0.28
N ASN A 8 22.43 4.49 -1.24
CA ASN A 8 22.17 5.89 -1.58
C ASN A 8 21.01 6.54 -0.78
N TYR A 9 20.38 5.81 0.14
CA TYR A 9 19.30 6.32 0.97
C TYR A 9 19.83 6.89 2.28
N ASN A 10 19.36 8.08 2.68
CA ASN A 10 19.61 8.65 4.00
C ASN A 10 18.35 8.51 4.86
N PRO A 11 18.33 7.65 5.89
CA PRO A 11 17.13 7.43 6.71
C PRO A 11 16.72 8.60 7.61
N GLN A 12 17.64 9.52 7.91
CA GLN A 12 17.32 10.68 8.74
C GLN A 12 16.60 11.75 7.92
N THR A 13 17.10 12.01 6.71
CA THR A 13 16.52 13.02 5.81
C THR A 13 15.46 12.45 4.88
N ARG A 14 15.36 11.11 4.79
CA ARG A 14 14.50 10.36 3.86
C ARG A 14 14.74 10.69 2.38
N GLN A 15 15.98 11.05 2.06
CA GLN A 15 16.38 11.41 0.71
C GLN A 15 17.21 10.32 0.06
N TYR A 16 17.05 10.21 -1.26
CA TYR A 16 17.80 9.30 -2.12
C TYR A 16 18.71 10.14 -3.01
N SER A 17 20.03 9.91 -2.93
CA SER A 17 21.02 10.73 -3.63
C SER A 17 21.71 9.96 -4.76
N GLY A 18 21.56 10.43 -6.01
CA GLY A 18 22.17 9.77 -7.17
C GLY A 18 21.50 8.45 -7.57
N ILE A 19 22.08 7.77 -8.56
CA ILE A 19 21.57 6.49 -9.06
C ILE A 19 21.97 5.38 -8.08
N TRP A 20 21.00 4.56 -7.72
CA TRP A 20 21.25 3.40 -6.87
C TRP A 20 21.87 2.26 -7.68
N ASP A 21 22.95 1.69 -7.16
CA ASP A 21 23.70 0.56 -7.76
C ASP A 21 23.16 -0.82 -7.34
N GLY A 22 22.09 -0.85 -6.53
CA GLY A 22 21.50 -2.08 -6.02
C GLY A 22 22.18 -2.64 -4.76
N THR A 23 23.14 -1.92 -4.17
CA THR A 23 23.82 -2.32 -2.92
C THR A 23 23.10 -1.81 -1.67
N PHE A 24 23.25 -2.51 -0.56
CA PHE A 24 22.60 -2.16 0.71
C PHE A 24 23.63 -1.77 1.78
N LYS A 25 23.20 -0.93 2.72
CA LYS A 25 23.93 -0.59 3.95
C LYS A 25 23.04 -0.81 5.17
N PRO A 26 23.62 -1.17 6.33
CA PRO A 26 22.87 -1.27 7.57
C PRO A 26 22.53 0.13 8.10
N ALA A 27 21.24 0.42 8.30
CA ALA A 27 20.80 1.64 8.99
C ALA A 27 19.44 1.44 9.66
N TYR A 28 19.10 2.30 10.61
CA TYR A 28 17.73 2.37 11.13
C TYR A 28 16.82 3.06 10.10
N SER A 29 15.65 2.49 9.84
CA SER A 29 14.60 3.12 9.03
C SER A 29 13.24 2.63 9.52
N ASN A 30 12.22 3.45 9.32
CA ASN A 30 10.80 3.12 9.52
C ASN A 30 10.00 3.30 8.22
N ASN A 31 10.69 3.33 7.07
CA ASN A 31 10.04 3.24 5.76
C ASN A 31 9.50 1.81 5.57
N MET A 32 8.21 1.70 5.29
CA MET A 32 7.48 0.44 5.17
C MET A 32 8.08 -0.51 4.12
N ALA A 33 8.61 0.00 3.00
CA ALA A 33 9.22 -0.83 1.96
C ALA A 33 10.50 -1.53 2.44
N TRP A 34 11.32 -0.84 3.23
CA TRP A 34 12.55 -1.41 3.78
C TRP A 34 12.28 -2.32 4.98
N CYS A 35 11.23 -2.03 5.77
CA CYS A 35 10.73 -2.97 6.78
C CYS A 35 10.24 -4.27 6.13
N LEU A 36 9.55 -4.19 4.98
CA LEU A 36 9.12 -5.35 4.22
C LEU A 36 10.31 -6.14 3.65
N TRP A 37 11.30 -5.46 3.07
CA TRP A 37 12.53 -6.10 2.58
C TRP A 37 13.23 -6.91 3.67
N ASP A 38 13.36 -6.33 4.87
CA ASP A 38 13.95 -7.00 6.02
C ASP A 38 13.12 -8.23 6.45
N MET A 39 11.80 -8.10 6.49
CA MET A 39 10.90 -9.22 6.81
C MET A 39 10.98 -10.36 5.77
N LEU A 40 11.15 -10.05 4.49
CA LEU A 40 11.24 -11.06 3.45
C LEU A 40 12.59 -11.78 3.44
N THR A 41 13.68 -11.04 3.64
CA THR A 41 15.04 -11.55 3.42
C THR A 41 15.73 -12.06 4.68
N HIS A 42 15.28 -11.66 5.88
CA HIS A 42 16.01 -12.01 7.09
C HIS A 42 15.85 -13.50 7.46
N PRO A 43 16.95 -14.26 7.64
CA PRO A 43 16.92 -15.73 7.76
C PRO A 43 16.33 -16.26 9.09
N ARG A 44 16.29 -15.43 10.13
CA ARG A 44 15.87 -15.85 11.49
C ARG A 44 14.37 -15.74 11.77
N TYR A 45 13.73 -14.61 11.49
CA TYR A 45 12.32 -14.33 11.78
C TYR A 45 11.50 -14.04 10.52
N GLY A 46 12.18 -13.82 9.40
CA GLY A 46 11.54 -13.51 8.14
C GLY A 46 11.32 -14.74 7.28
N MET A 47 10.97 -14.49 6.03
CA MET A 47 10.86 -15.52 5.00
C MET A 47 12.22 -15.93 4.40
N GLY A 48 13.34 -15.43 4.93
CA GLY A 48 14.69 -15.58 4.35
C GLY A 48 15.18 -17.02 4.14
N LYS A 49 14.56 -18.01 4.80
CA LYS A 49 14.84 -19.44 4.58
C LYS A 49 14.14 -20.03 3.36
N ARG A 50 13.08 -19.38 2.88
CA ARG A 50 12.22 -19.85 1.77
C ARG A 50 12.29 -18.91 0.56
N LEU A 51 12.52 -17.62 0.80
CA LEU A 51 12.73 -16.59 -0.21
C LEU A 51 14.10 -15.96 0.04
N GLY A 52 15.01 -16.10 -0.90
CA GLY A 52 16.29 -15.40 -0.88
C GLY A 52 16.12 -13.94 -1.29
N ALA A 53 17.13 -13.10 -1.00
CA ALA A 53 17.18 -11.72 -1.50
C ALA A 53 17.18 -11.63 -3.04
N ALA A 54 17.57 -12.71 -3.73
CA ALA A 54 17.50 -12.82 -5.19
C ALA A 54 16.07 -13.04 -5.70
N ASP A 55 15.18 -13.60 -4.87
CA ASP A 55 13.81 -13.93 -5.24
C ASP A 55 12.86 -12.75 -5.03
N VAL A 56 13.35 -11.61 -4.53
CA VAL A 56 12.55 -10.41 -4.24
C VAL A 56 13.01 -9.27 -5.13
N ASP A 57 12.08 -8.64 -5.83
CA ASP A 57 12.35 -7.50 -6.71
C ASP A 57 12.66 -6.24 -5.90
N LYS A 58 13.96 -6.05 -5.62
CA LYS A 58 14.48 -4.87 -4.92
C LYS A 58 14.25 -3.57 -5.69
N TRP A 59 14.11 -3.62 -7.01
CA TRP A 59 13.93 -2.41 -7.83
C TRP A 59 12.51 -1.89 -7.72
N ALA A 60 11.51 -2.78 -7.76
CA ALA A 60 10.13 -2.41 -7.46
C ALA A 60 10.00 -1.83 -6.05
N LEU A 61 10.60 -2.48 -5.04
CA LEU A 61 10.58 -1.97 -3.66
C LEU A 61 11.30 -0.63 -3.49
N TYR A 62 12.35 -0.36 -4.26
CA TYR A 62 13.03 0.93 -4.24
C TYR A 62 12.10 2.08 -4.64
N VAL A 63 11.35 1.88 -5.71
CA VAL A 63 10.38 2.86 -6.20
C VAL A 63 9.23 3.07 -5.21
N ILE A 64 8.74 1.99 -4.59
CA ILE A 64 7.73 2.05 -3.52
C ILE A 64 8.29 2.78 -2.30
N GLY A 65 9.55 2.52 -1.94
CA GLY A 65 10.25 3.18 -0.84
C GLY A 65 10.32 4.69 -1.04
N GLN A 66 10.66 5.15 -2.25
CA GLN A 66 10.64 6.57 -2.60
C GLN A 66 9.23 7.18 -2.47
N ASN A 67 8.19 6.44 -2.85
CA ASN A 67 6.81 6.89 -2.68
C ASN A 67 6.42 7.01 -1.19
N CYS A 68 6.83 6.06 -0.35
CA CYS A 68 6.58 6.07 1.09
C CYS A 68 7.24 7.28 1.79
N ASP A 69 8.43 7.68 1.35
CA ASP A 69 9.19 8.80 1.92
C ASP A 69 8.80 10.17 1.37
N GLN A 70 7.88 10.25 0.40
CA GLN A 70 7.40 11.51 -0.11
C GLN A 70 6.74 12.34 1.00
N SER A 71 7.16 13.60 1.13
CA SER A 71 6.56 14.54 2.08
C SER A 71 5.13 14.89 1.66
N VAL A 72 4.17 14.69 2.57
CA VAL A 72 2.75 15.00 2.37
C VAL A 72 2.22 15.81 3.57
N PRO A 73 1.14 16.59 3.40
CA PRO A 73 0.52 17.28 4.51
C PRO A 73 0.02 16.31 5.59
N ASP A 74 0.30 16.63 6.85
CA ASP A 74 -0.12 15.86 8.02
C ASP A 74 -1.59 16.11 8.44
N GLY A 75 -2.23 17.14 7.89
CA GLY A 75 -3.58 17.57 8.23
C GLY A 75 -3.66 18.58 9.38
N PHE A 76 -2.53 18.92 10.01
CA PHE A 76 -2.41 19.85 11.15
C PHE A 76 -1.54 21.09 10.83
N GLY A 77 -1.14 21.25 9.57
CA GLY A 77 -0.36 22.39 9.08
C GLY A 77 1.14 22.11 8.91
N GLY A 78 1.58 20.87 9.17
CA GLY A 78 2.92 20.39 8.92
C GLY A 78 2.98 19.40 7.74
N THR A 79 4.11 18.71 7.66
CA THR A 79 4.32 17.65 6.67
C THR A 79 4.91 16.42 7.33
N GLU A 80 4.51 15.26 6.86
CA GLU A 80 5.02 13.97 7.29
C GLU A 80 5.33 13.08 6.07
N PRO A 81 6.12 12.01 6.24
CA PRO A 81 6.31 11.01 5.21
C PRO A 81 4.98 10.33 4.89
N ARG A 82 4.74 10.03 3.62
CA ARG A 82 3.47 9.45 3.14
C ARG A 82 3.06 8.20 3.93
N ILE A 83 3.97 7.25 4.07
CA ILE A 83 3.76 5.98 4.76
C ILE A 83 4.97 5.67 5.65
N THR A 84 4.71 5.50 6.94
CA THR A 84 5.69 5.01 7.92
C THR A 84 5.19 3.72 8.57
N CYS A 85 6.13 2.92 9.07
CA CYS A 85 5.86 1.66 9.75
C CYS A 85 6.57 1.60 11.10
N ASN A 86 5.79 1.56 12.17
CA ASN A 86 6.27 1.33 13.54
C ASN A 86 5.50 0.14 14.15
N ALA A 87 5.55 -1.02 13.47
CA ALA A 87 4.87 -2.23 13.92
C ALA A 87 5.69 -3.04 14.93
N TRP A 88 5.02 -3.63 15.92
CA TRP A 88 5.58 -4.58 16.88
C TRP A 88 5.00 -5.97 16.64
N LEU A 89 5.82 -6.89 16.12
CA LEU A 89 5.41 -8.24 15.75
C LEU A 89 5.94 -9.27 16.76
N THR A 90 5.10 -9.69 17.71
CA THR A 90 5.46 -10.69 18.73
C THR A 90 4.79 -12.04 18.54
N THR A 91 3.61 -12.04 17.92
CA THR A 91 2.82 -13.26 17.73
C THR A 91 3.20 -13.97 16.43
N GLN A 92 3.26 -15.30 16.46
CA GLN A 92 3.43 -16.08 15.25
C GLN A 92 2.17 -16.01 14.37
N ARG A 93 2.31 -15.49 13.16
CA ARG A 93 1.24 -15.40 12.15
C ARG A 93 1.68 -16.08 10.86
N LYS A 94 0.72 -16.43 10.00
CA LYS A 94 1.05 -16.91 8.66
C LYS A 94 1.79 -15.80 7.93
N ALA A 95 2.88 -16.18 7.29
CA ALA A 95 3.78 -15.22 6.68
C ALA A 95 3.11 -14.46 5.51
N TRP A 96 2.18 -15.11 4.80
CA TRP A 96 1.37 -14.45 3.76
C TRP A 96 0.45 -13.36 4.33
N ASP A 97 -0.20 -13.60 5.48
CA ASP A 97 -1.07 -12.61 6.12
C ASP A 97 -0.25 -11.37 6.51
N VAL A 98 0.95 -11.57 7.07
CA VAL A 98 1.86 -10.46 7.40
C VAL A 98 2.30 -9.71 6.14
N LEU A 99 2.69 -10.42 5.07
CA LEU A 99 3.03 -9.80 3.78
C LEU A 99 1.86 -8.97 3.24
N SER A 100 0.64 -9.51 3.31
CA SER A 100 -0.57 -8.82 2.89
C SER A 100 -0.81 -7.54 3.70
N ASP A 101 -0.55 -7.54 5.00
CA ASP A 101 -0.68 -6.35 5.85
C ASP A 101 0.33 -5.25 5.50
N PHE A 102 1.58 -5.62 5.18
CA PHE A 102 2.58 -4.67 4.69
C PHE A 102 2.17 -4.09 3.33
N CYS A 103 1.70 -4.95 2.42
CA CYS A 103 1.29 -4.57 1.07
C CYS A 103 0.05 -3.67 1.08
N SER A 104 -0.96 -3.98 1.90
CA SER A 104 -2.18 -3.16 2.02
C SER A 104 -1.88 -1.75 2.50
N ALA A 105 -0.99 -1.59 3.49
CA ALA A 105 -0.58 -0.28 3.98
C ALA A 105 0.17 0.56 2.91
N MET A 106 0.93 -0.09 2.03
CA MET A 106 1.63 0.57 0.92
C MET A 106 0.77 0.74 -0.33
N ARG A 107 -0.45 0.20 -0.33
CA ARG A 107 -1.34 0.11 -1.51
C ARG A 107 -0.65 -0.59 -2.66
N CYS A 108 0.04 -1.69 -2.36
CA CYS A 108 0.65 -2.52 -3.38
C CYS A 108 0.11 -3.95 -3.33
N MET A 109 0.25 -4.66 -4.44
CA MET A 109 -0.09 -6.06 -4.58
C MET A 109 1.20 -6.87 -4.83
N PRO A 110 1.47 -7.91 -4.03
CA PRO A 110 2.56 -8.83 -4.31
C PRO A 110 2.18 -9.73 -5.49
N VAL A 111 3.06 -9.83 -6.49
CA VAL A 111 2.85 -10.64 -7.69
C VAL A 111 4.07 -11.52 -7.93
N TRP A 112 3.86 -12.80 -8.19
CA TRP A 112 4.92 -13.69 -8.67
C TRP A 112 4.98 -13.64 -10.20
N ASN A 113 6.07 -13.11 -10.76
CA ASN A 113 6.22 -12.97 -12.21
C ASN A 113 6.85 -14.20 -12.90
N GLY A 114 7.03 -15.31 -12.17
CA GLY A 114 7.68 -16.53 -12.64
C GLY A 114 9.16 -16.64 -12.29
N GLN A 115 9.82 -15.53 -11.95
CA GLN A 115 11.23 -15.50 -11.53
C GLN A 115 11.40 -14.92 -10.13
N THR A 116 10.72 -13.81 -9.84
CA THR A 116 10.82 -13.07 -8.60
C THR A 116 9.45 -12.64 -8.10
N LEU A 117 9.38 -12.41 -6.78
CA LEU A 117 8.28 -11.71 -6.13
C LEU A 117 8.45 -10.21 -6.37
N THR A 118 7.61 -9.66 -7.24
CA THR A 118 7.54 -8.23 -7.55
C THR A 118 6.32 -7.59 -6.89
N PHE A 119 6.30 -6.27 -6.86
CA PHE A 119 5.26 -5.48 -6.20
C PHE A 119 4.71 -4.44 -7.16
N VAL A 120 3.41 -4.46 -7.36
CA VAL A 120 2.71 -3.46 -8.17
C VAL A 120 2.01 -2.50 -7.22
N GLN A 121 2.41 -1.22 -7.22
CA GLN A 121 1.83 -0.21 -6.36
C GLN A 121 0.78 0.62 -7.10
N ASP A 122 -0.35 0.87 -6.44
CA ASP A 122 -1.34 1.86 -6.85
C ASP A 122 -0.75 3.27 -6.68
N ARG A 123 -0.24 3.81 -7.78
CA ARG A 123 0.32 5.16 -7.87
C ARG A 123 0.07 5.69 -9.28
N PRO A 124 0.03 7.03 -9.47
CA PRO A 124 -0.07 7.61 -10.80
C PRO A 124 1.05 7.08 -11.72
N SER A 125 0.66 6.50 -12.85
CA SER A 125 1.55 5.96 -13.87
C SER A 125 1.03 6.26 -15.26
N ASP A 126 1.93 6.27 -16.24
CA ASP A 126 1.55 6.43 -17.63
C ASP A 126 0.74 5.23 -18.14
N LYS A 127 -0.15 5.50 -19.08
CA LYS A 127 -0.94 4.48 -19.76
C LYS A 127 -0.03 3.54 -20.55
N VAL A 128 -0.03 2.26 -20.18
CA VAL A 128 0.81 1.24 -20.82
C VAL A 128 0.22 0.74 -22.13
N TRP A 129 -1.11 0.61 -22.22
CA TRP A 129 -1.77 0.08 -23.42
C TRP A 129 -3.12 0.73 -23.71
N THR A 130 -3.54 0.68 -24.98
CA THR A 130 -4.86 1.14 -25.41
C THR A 130 -5.66 -0.04 -25.97
N TYR A 131 -6.80 -0.34 -25.39
CA TYR A 131 -7.75 -1.29 -25.96
C TYR A 131 -8.89 -0.57 -26.67
N ASN A 132 -9.29 -1.10 -27.82
CA ASN A 132 -10.41 -0.65 -28.63
C ASN A 132 -11.10 -1.88 -29.24
N CYS A 133 -12.28 -1.70 -29.85
CA CYS A 133 -13.02 -2.84 -30.43
C CYS A 133 -12.27 -3.54 -31.58
N SER A 134 -11.18 -2.97 -32.11
CA SER A 134 -10.39 -3.55 -33.20
C SER A 134 -9.24 -4.45 -32.71
N ASN A 135 -8.85 -4.37 -31.43
CA ASN A 135 -7.74 -5.13 -30.86
C ASN A 135 -8.14 -6.05 -29.70
N VAL A 136 -9.44 -6.28 -29.55
CA VAL A 136 -10.04 -7.18 -28.56
C VAL A 136 -10.72 -8.33 -29.30
N VAL A 137 -10.60 -9.54 -28.76
CA VAL A 137 -11.23 -10.73 -29.33
C VAL A 137 -12.74 -10.56 -29.26
N MET A 138 -13.42 -10.75 -30.39
CA MET A 138 -14.89 -10.77 -30.45
C MET A 138 -15.40 -12.13 -29.96
N PRO A 139 -16.10 -12.20 -28.82
CA PRO A 139 -16.73 -13.43 -28.37
C PRO A 139 -17.99 -13.74 -29.20
N ASP A 140 -18.42 -15.00 -29.17
CA ASP A 140 -19.57 -15.50 -29.96
C ASP A 140 -20.91 -14.82 -29.61
N ASP A 141 -21.02 -14.22 -28.43
CA ASP A 141 -22.19 -13.44 -27.97
C ASP A 141 -22.19 -11.97 -28.46
N GLY A 142 -21.18 -11.57 -29.25
CA GLY A 142 -21.17 -10.33 -30.01
C GLY A 142 -20.80 -9.06 -29.23
N ALA A 143 -20.51 -9.15 -27.93
CA ALA A 143 -20.13 -8.01 -27.09
C ALA A 143 -18.65 -8.13 -26.64
N PRO A 144 -17.70 -7.36 -27.25
CA PRO A 144 -16.28 -7.46 -26.93
C PRO A 144 -15.90 -6.93 -25.54
N PHE A 145 -16.72 -6.04 -24.97
CA PHE A 145 -16.53 -5.49 -23.62
C PHE A 145 -17.79 -5.75 -22.79
N ARG A 146 -17.60 -6.39 -21.63
CA ARG A 146 -18.68 -6.60 -20.65
C ARG A 146 -18.46 -5.68 -19.47
N TYR A 147 -19.45 -4.85 -19.17
CA TYR A 147 -19.39 -3.89 -18.08
C TYR A 147 -20.22 -4.40 -16.89
N SER A 148 -19.62 -4.37 -15.71
CA SER A 148 -20.30 -4.64 -14.44
C SER A 148 -20.09 -3.47 -13.48
N PHE A 149 -21.01 -3.30 -12.54
CA PHE A 149 -20.99 -2.20 -11.58
C PHE A 149 -21.01 -2.74 -10.16
N SER A 150 -20.26 -2.11 -9.26
CA SER A 150 -20.36 -2.41 -7.82
C SER A 150 -21.73 -2.01 -7.29
N ALA A 151 -22.32 -2.81 -6.39
CA ALA A 151 -23.62 -2.46 -5.82
C ALA A 151 -23.49 -1.27 -4.86
N LEU A 152 -24.50 -0.39 -4.82
CA LEU A 152 -24.45 0.81 -3.97
C LEU A 152 -24.26 0.47 -2.48
N LYS A 153 -24.84 -0.64 -2.02
CA LYS A 153 -24.71 -1.14 -0.64
C LYS A 153 -23.28 -1.51 -0.25
N ASP A 154 -22.44 -1.84 -1.23
CA ASP A 154 -21.05 -2.25 -1.02
C ASP A 154 -20.11 -1.04 -1.11
N ARG A 155 -20.66 0.17 -1.33
CA ARG A 155 -19.92 1.44 -1.36
C ARG A 155 -20.09 2.15 -0.02
N HIS A 156 -19.05 2.12 0.79
CA HIS A 156 -18.95 2.80 2.07
C HIS A 156 -18.54 4.26 1.86
N ASN A 157 -19.02 5.12 2.76
CA ASN A 157 -18.74 6.55 2.74
C ASN A 157 -18.29 7.08 4.10
N ALA A 158 -18.14 6.18 5.07
CA ALA A 158 -17.57 6.41 6.38
C ALA A 158 -16.63 5.24 6.73
N VAL A 159 -15.46 5.55 7.27
CA VAL A 159 -14.45 4.56 7.66
C VAL A 159 -13.96 4.86 9.06
N GLU A 160 -14.03 3.87 9.93
CA GLU A 160 -13.36 3.86 11.23
C GLU A 160 -11.98 3.21 11.05
N VAL A 161 -10.92 4.01 11.10
CA VAL A 161 -9.54 3.56 10.92
C VAL A 161 -8.86 3.42 12.27
N ASN A 162 -8.50 2.19 12.63
CA ASN A 162 -7.72 1.93 13.84
C ASN A 162 -6.23 2.15 13.57
N TRP A 163 -5.57 2.88 14.47
CA TRP A 163 -4.13 3.17 14.43
C TRP A 163 -3.58 3.17 15.87
N ILE A 164 -2.26 3.15 16.02
CA ILE A 164 -1.61 3.13 17.34
C ILE A 164 -1.20 4.55 17.71
N ASP A 165 -1.72 5.08 18.81
CA ASP A 165 -1.47 6.46 19.23
C ASP A 165 -0.29 6.57 20.20
N PRO A 166 0.86 7.13 19.79
CA PRO A 166 2.01 7.31 20.66
C PRO A 166 1.77 8.30 21.80
N ASP A 167 0.87 9.28 21.61
CA ASP A 167 0.54 10.31 22.60
C ASP A 167 -0.45 9.78 23.64
N ASN A 168 -1.25 8.76 23.27
CA ASN A 168 -2.13 8.02 24.18
C ASN A 168 -1.49 6.70 24.65
N GLY A 169 -0.21 6.72 25.01
CA GLY A 169 0.45 5.57 25.65
C GLY A 169 0.61 4.33 24.77
N TRP A 170 0.62 4.47 23.45
CA TRP A 170 0.68 3.39 22.46
C TRP A 170 -0.55 2.49 22.43
N GLU A 171 -1.70 3.00 22.88
CA GLU A 171 -2.98 2.31 22.75
C GLU A 171 -3.57 2.46 21.35
N THR A 172 -4.48 1.55 20.99
CA THR A 172 -5.22 1.63 19.74
C THR A 172 -6.25 2.76 19.83
N ALA A 173 -6.14 3.74 18.93
CA ALA A 173 -7.11 4.80 18.73
C ALA A 173 -7.85 4.61 17.39
N THR A 174 -9.06 5.15 17.29
CA THR A 174 -9.87 5.09 16.08
C THR A 174 -10.05 6.50 15.50
N GLU A 175 -9.62 6.70 14.25
CA GLU A 175 -9.90 7.91 13.49
C GLU A 175 -11.12 7.68 12.60
N LEU A 176 -12.15 8.52 12.75
CA LEU A 176 -13.34 8.49 11.91
C LEU A 176 -13.14 9.41 10.69
N VAL A 177 -13.26 8.84 9.49
CA VAL A 177 -13.19 9.57 8.22
C VAL A 177 -14.53 9.44 7.51
N GLU A 178 -15.14 10.56 7.12
CA GLU A 178 -16.47 10.59 6.52
C GLU A 178 -16.53 11.52 5.31
N ASP A 179 -17.20 11.10 4.23
CA ASP A 179 -17.53 11.95 3.09
C ASP A 179 -18.97 12.47 3.24
N THR A 180 -19.08 13.69 3.78
CA THR A 180 -20.37 14.32 4.09
C THR A 180 -21.29 14.48 2.87
N GLN A 181 -20.72 14.69 1.68
CA GLN A 181 -21.49 14.82 0.45
C GLN A 181 -22.08 13.48 0.02
N ALA A 182 -21.26 12.42 0.07
CA ALA A 182 -21.72 11.07 -0.22
C ALA A 182 -22.75 10.56 0.79
N ILE A 183 -22.56 10.87 2.09
CA ILE A 183 -23.51 10.53 3.16
C ILE A 183 -24.86 11.21 2.94
N ALA A 184 -24.85 12.51 2.61
CA ALA A 184 -26.08 13.26 2.34
C ALA A 184 -26.87 12.67 1.15
N ARG A 185 -26.17 12.07 0.17
CA ARG A 185 -26.79 11.53 -1.04
C ARG A 185 -27.24 10.07 -0.91
N TYR A 186 -26.46 9.23 -0.24
CA TYR A 186 -26.66 7.77 -0.24
C TYR A 186 -27.00 7.19 1.14
N GLY A 187 -27.03 8.01 2.19
CA GLY A 187 -27.13 7.56 3.57
C GLY A 187 -25.77 7.06 4.10
N ARG A 188 -25.62 6.99 5.43
CA ARG A 188 -24.36 6.62 6.07
C ARG A 188 -24.11 5.11 5.97
N ASN A 189 -22.97 4.72 5.40
CA ASN A 189 -22.50 3.34 5.29
C ASN A 189 -21.07 3.24 5.82
N VAL A 190 -20.88 2.52 6.92
CA VAL A 190 -19.65 2.51 7.71
C VAL A 190 -18.91 1.19 7.53
N THR A 191 -17.60 1.27 7.30
CA THR A 191 -16.68 0.13 7.37
C THR A 191 -15.56 0.37 8.36
N LYS A 192 -14.91 -0.71 8.80
CA LYS A 192 -13.78 -0.67 9.73
C LYS A 192 -12.51 -1.10 9.01
N MET A 193 -11.42 -0.39 9.26
CA MET A 193 -10.10 -0.67 8.68
C MET A 193 -9.04 -0.59 9.77
N ASP A 194 -8.09 -1.54 9.74
CA ASP A 194 -6.90 -1.48 10.59
C ASP A 194 -5.72 -0.95 9.77
N ALA A 195 -5.12 0.17 10.20
CA ALA A 195 -3.94 0.73 9.57
C ALA A 195 -2.67 0.08 10.15
N PHE A 196 -2.18 -0.97 9.48
CA PHE A 196 -1.02 -1.73 9.93
C PHE A 196 0.24 -0.85 10.12
N GLY A 197 0.83 -0.92 11.32
CA GLY A 197 2.07 -0.19 11.65
C GLY A 197 1.94 1.34 11.67
N CYS A 198 0.72 1.87 11.57
CA CYS A 198 0.45 3.29 11.55
C CYS A 198 0.52 3.90 12.95
N THR A 199 1.27 5.00 13.09
CA THR A 199 1.46 5.74 14.35
C THR A 199 1.20 7.24 14.21
N SER A 200 0.65 7.65 13.06
CA SER A 200 0.25 9.03 12.80
C SER A 200 -1.23 9.06 12.45
N ARG A 201 -1.95 9.95 13.13
CA ARG A 201 -3.35 10.25 12.83
C ARG A 201 -3.54 10.70 11.37
N GLY A 202 -2.61 11.49 10.83
CA GLY A 202 -2.65 11.97 9.44
C GLY A 202 -2.57 10.82 8.43
N GLN A 203 -1.68 9.85 8.68
CA GLN A 203 -1.57 8.64 7.86
C GLN A 203 -2.84 7.78 7.94
N ALA A 204 -3.42 7.60 9.13
CA ALA A 204 -4.68 6.87 9.31
C ALA A 204 -5.84 7.55 8.56
N HIS A 205 -5.95 8.87 8.68
CA HIS A 205 -6.95 9.67 7.97
C HIS A 205 -6.82 9.53 6.45
N ARG A 206 -5.59 9.59 5.90
CA ARG A 206 -5.33 9.38 4.47
C ARG A 206 -5.65 7.96 3.99
N ALA A 207 -5.52 6.95 4.85
CA ALA A 207 -5.91 5.58 4.53
C ALA A 207 -7.43 5.45 4.41
N GLY A 208 -8.18 6.01 5.36
CA GLY A 208 -9.64 6.05 5.30
C GLY A 208 -10.16 6.83 4.09
N LEU A 209 -9.57 8.00 3.80
CA LEU A 209 -9.92 8.79 2.62
C LEU A 209 -9.68 8.02 1.32
N TRP A 210 -8.56 7.29 1.22
CA TRP A 210 -8.29 6.47 0.04
C TRP A 210 -9.36 5.41 -0.15
N LEU A 211 -9.74 4.66 0.90
CA LEU A 211 -10.77 3.64 0.81
C LEU A 211 -12.11 4.21 0.31
N ILE A 212 -12.56 5.33 0.90
CA ILE A 212 -13.80 6.01 0.48
C ILE A 212 -13.70 6.46 -0.99
N LYS A 213 -12.59 7.10 -1.38
CA LYS A 213 -12.44 7.60 -2.75
C LYS A 213 -12.34 6.46 -3.77
N THR A 214 -11.67 5.36 -3.44
CA THR A 214 -11.63 4.15 -4.26
C THR A 214 -13.05 3.62 -4.47
N GLU A 215 -13.82 3.40 -3.41
CA GLU A 215 -15.19 2.85 -3.55
C GLU A 215 -16.18 3.79 -4.26
N LEU A 216 -15.99 5.12 -4.15
CA LEU A 216 -16.82 6.11 -4.84
C LEU A 216 -16.45 6.31 -6.31
N LEU A 217 -15.17 6.15 -6.68
CA LEU A 217 -14.68 6.38 -8.04
C LEU A 217 -14.61 5.09 -8.87
N GLU A 218 -14.12 4.01 -8.29
CA GLU A 218 -13.94 2.70 -8.94
C GLU A 218 -15.24 1.89 -8.90
N THR A 219 -16.24 2.38 -9.61
CA THR A 219 -17.59 1.79 -9.60
C THR A 219 -17.87 0.82 -10.73
N GLN A 220 -16.95 0.72 -11.70
CA GLN A 220 -17.13 0.02 -12.97
C GLN A 220 -15.97 -0.94 -13.22
N THR A 221 -16.31 -2.19 -13.56
CA THR A 221 -15.36 -3.20 -14.03
C THR A 221 -15.67 -3.53 -15.49
N VAL A 222 -14.61 -3.70 -16.29
CA VAL A 222 -14.72 -4.05 -17.70
C VAL A 222 -13.97 -5.36 -17.94
N ASP A 223 -14.69 -6.37 -18.39
CA ASP A 223 -14.14 -7.68 -18.76
C ASP A 223 -14.06 -7.81 -20.28
N PHE A 224 -12.89 -8.22 -20.80
CA PHE A 224 -12.64 -8.44 -22.22
C PHE A 224 -11.44 -9.40 -22.43
N SER A 225 -11.30 -9.94 -23.64
CA SER A 225 -10.23 -10.88 -24.00
C SER A 225 -9.32 -10.32 -25.09
N VAL A 226 -8.01 -10.62 -25.01
CA VAL A 226 -6.97 -10.15 -25.94
C VAL A 226 -6.18 -11.34 -26.45
#